data_AF-N9YVV3-F1
#
_entry.id   AF-N9YVV3-F1
#
_cell.length_a   1.000
_cell.length_b   1.000
_cell.length_c   1.000
_cell.angle_alpha   90.00
_cell.angle_beta   90.00
_cell.angle_gamma   90.00
#
_symmetry.space_group_name_H-M   'P 1'
#
loop_
_entity.id
_entity.type
_entity.pdbx_description
1 polymer ?
#
loop_
_entity_poly.entity_id
_entity_poly.type
_entity_poly.pdbx_seq_one_letter_code
_entity_poly.pdbx_strand_id
1 'polypeptide(L)'
;MKTELTMEESLNREKGMIFPQDFSEKTLLSVAHSRNCIEALEKQIVKQPHTCGSYCPTCGTIVLGTENPLKKYCEFCGQRLFD
;
A
#
# COMPACT_ATOMS: atom_id res chain seq x y z
N MET A 1 26.90 32.83 -24.33
CA MET A 1 26.23 32.18 -23.20
C MET A 1 26.63 30.71 -23.19
N LYS A 2 27.19 30.19 -22.10
CA LYS A 2 27.31 28.73 -21.92
C LYS A 2 25.95 28.24 -21.43
N THR A 3 25.27 27.47 -22.26
CA THR A 3 23.92 26.94 -22.02
C THR A 3 23.91 25.60 -21.30
N GLU A 4 25.08 24.99 -21.12
CA GLU A 4 25.22 23.66 -20.54
C GLU A 4 25.79 23.75 -19.13
N LEU A 5 25.01 23.25 -18.17
CA LEU A 5 25.45 23.00 -16.81
C LEU A 5 26.36 21.78 -16.82
N THR A 6 27.42 21.83 -16.05
CA THR A 6 28.21 20.64 -15.73
C THR A 6 27.34 19.60 -15.01
N MET A 7 27.75 18.34 -15.06
CA MET A 7 27.07 17.25 -14.33
C MET A 7 26.94 17.56 -12.84
N GLU A 8 27.94 18.22 -12.26
CA GLU A 8 28.00 18.58 -10.85
C GLU A 8 27.01 19.71 -10.50
N GLU A 9 26.88 20.72 -11.35
CA GLU A 9 25.87 21.77 -11.22
C GLU A 9 24.44 21.24 -11.38
N SER A 10 24.25 20.28 -12.29
CA SER A 10 22.97 19.61 -12.49
C SER A 10 22.57 18.80 -11.25
N LEU A 11 23.52 18.05 -10.68
CA LEU A 11 23.30 17.27 -9.46
C LEU A 11 23.01 18.17 -8.24
N ASN A 12 23.72 19.28 -8.11
CA ASN A 12 23.49 20.23 -7.01
C ASN A 12 22.14 20.94 -7.12
N ARG A 13 21.69 21.25 -8.34
CA ARG A 13 20.35 21.76 -8.61
C ARG A 13 19.27 20.74 -8.24
N GLU A 14 19.44 19.47 -8.60
CA GLU A 14 18.51 18.41 -8.21
C GLU A 14 18.47 18.21 -6.69
N LYS A 15 19.63 18.19 -6.02
CA LYS A 15 19.71 18.09 -4.54
C LYS A 15 18.99 19.23 -3.83
N GLY A 16 19.09 20.47 -4.34
CA GLY A 16 18.39 21.63 -3.79
C GLY A 16 16.87 21.62 -4.00
N MET A 17 16.37 20.78 -4.92
CA MET A 17 14.94 20.57 -5.14
C MET A 17 14.38 19.42 -4.28
N ILE A 18 15.24 18.46 -3.92
CA ILE A 18 14.86 17.26 -3.14
C ILE A 18 14.89 17.57 -1.64
N PHE A 19 15.87 18.35 -1.18
CA PHE A 19 15.99 18.72 0.23
C PHE A 19 15.65 20.20 0.42
N PRO A 20 14.62 20.52 1.23
CA PRO A 20 14.31 21.90 1.53
C PRO A 20 15.50 22.60 2.19
N GLN A 21 16.05 23.62 1.52
CA GLN A 21 17.22 24.37 2.02
C GLN A 21 16.86 25.26 3.22
N ASP A 22 15.58 25.60 3.36
CA ASP A 22 15.05 26.38 4.47
C ASP A 22 13.94 25.58 5.20
N PHE A 23 14.08 25.43 6.51
CA PHE A 23 13.01 24.92 7.38
C PHE A 23 11.91 25.98 7.60
N SER A 24 11.65 26.82 6.59
CA SER A 24 10.61 27.84 6.68
C SER A 24 9.23 27.18 6.77
N GLU A 25 8.29 27.85 7.43
CA GLU A 25 6.94 27.34 7.64
C GLU A 25 6.26 26.94 6.32
N LYS A 26 6.44 27.74 5.27
CA LYS A 26 5.93 27.45 3.92
C LYS A 26 6.49 26.14 3.36
N THR A 27 7.78 25.91 3.55
CA THR A 27 8.46 24.71 3.07
C THR A 27 8.00 23.47 3.85
N LEU A 28 7.84 23.59 5.18
CA LEU A 28 7.29 22.53 6.03
C LEU A 28 5.85 22.17 5.66
N LEU A 29 5.00 23.16 5.39
CA LEU A 29 3.62 22.96 4.93
C LEU A 29 3.57 22.25 3.57
N SER A 30 4.46 22.61 2.65
CA SER A 30 4.58 21.95 1.35
C SER A 30 4.96 20.47 1.49
N VAL A 31 5.94 20.16 2.36
CA VAL A 31 6.34 18.78 2.66
C VAL A 31 5.20 17.99 3.31
N ALA A 32 4.49 18.58 4.26
CA ALA A 32 3.34 17.95 4.90
C ALA A 32 2.22 17.66 3.88
N HIS A 33 1.93 18.61 2.99
CA HIS A 33 0.94 18.45 1.93
C HIS A 33 1.32 17.31 0.97
N SER A 34 2.56 17.29 0.51
CA SER A 34 3.04 16.25 -0.41
C SER A 34 3.00 14.85 0.22
N ARG A 35 3.32 14.72 1.52
CA ARG A 35 3.14 13.46 2.27
C ARG A 35 1.68 13.01 2.30
N ASN A 36 0.74 13.90 2.59
CA ASN A 36 -0.68 13.57 2.64
C ASN A 36 -1.19 13.11 1.27
N CYS A 37 -0.72 13.74 0.18
CA CYS A 37 -1.07 13.33 -1.18
C CYS A 37 -0.53 11.94 -1.52
N ILE A 38 0.72 11.62 -1.14
CA ILE A 38 1.30 10.29 -1.34
C ILE A 38 0.48 9.24 -0.58
N GLU A 39 0.17 9.48 0.69
CA GLU A 39 -0.62 8.55 1.50
C GLU A 39 -2.04 8.34 0.93
N ALA A 40 -2.65 9.41 0.41
CA ALA A 40 -3.96 9.32 -0.25
C ALA A 40 -3.89 8.47 -1.53
N LEU A 41 -2.83 8.63 -2.34
CA LEU A 41 -2.61 7.82 -3.54
C LEU A 41 -2.34 6.36 -3.18
N GLU A 42 -1.56 6.07 -2.15
CA GLU A 42 -1.30 4.70 -1.67
C GLU A 42 -2.59 3.99 -1.23
N LYS A 43 -3.53 4.71 -0.61
CA LYS A 43 -4.85 4.17 -0.23
C LYS A 43 -5.74 3.83 -1.42
N GLN A 44 -5.51 4.45 -2.58
CA GLN A 44 -6.24 4.15 -3.82
C GLN A 44 -5.68 2.92 -4.56
N ILE A 45 -4.46 2.48 -4.23
CA ILE A 45 -3.89 1.26 -4.79
C ILE A 45 -4.68 0.07 -4.24
N VAL A 46 -5.36 -0.64 -5.14
CA VAL A 46 -6.09 -1.87 -4.81
C VAL A 46 -5.12 -2.87 -4.20
N LYS A 47 -5.25 -3.12 -2.91
CA LYS A 47 -4.55 -4.24 -2.26
C LYS A 47 -5.20 -5.52 -2.74
N GLN A 48 -4.38 -6.52 -3.11
CA GLN A 48 -4.93 -7.83 -3.44
C GLN A 48 -5.77 -8.32 -2.26
N PRO A 49 -7.00 -8.79 -2.49
CA PRO A 49 -7.79 -9.36 -1.41
C PRO A 49 -7.00 -10.53 -0.82
N HIS A 50 -6.82 -10.54 0.50
CA HIS A 50 -6.30 -11.72 1.19
C HIS A 50 -7.37 -12.82 1.06
N THR A 51 -7.24 -13.66 0.04
CA THR A 51 -8.08 -14.84 -0.12
C THR A 51 -7.48 -15.97 0.72
N CYS A 52 -7.77 -15.96 2.00
CA CYS A 52 -7.65 -17.14 2.86
C CYS A 52 -8.81 -18.11 2.52
N GLY A 53 -8.79 -18.65 1.30
CA GLY A 53 -9.70 -19.71 0.88
C GLY A 53 -9.20 -21.04 1.43
N SER A 54 -9.92 -21.61 2.39
CA SER A 54 -9.75 -23.02 2.76
C SER A 54 -10.72 -23.87 1.95
N TYR A 55 -10.42 -25.16 1.78
CA TYR A 55 -11.33 -26.09 1.10
C TYR A 55 -11.97 -27.02 2.13
N CYS A 56 -13.23 -27.38 1.92
CA CYS A 56 -13.85 -28.48 2.66
C CYS A 56 -13.22 -29.81 2.19
N PRO A 57 -12.62 -30.61 3.09
CA PRO A 57 -11.97 -31.87 2.70
C PRO A 57 -12.96 -32.93 2.20
N THR A 58 -14.24 -32.80 2.51
CA THR A 58 -15.26 -33.82 2.19
C THR A 58 -15.97 -33.55 0.87
N CYS A 59 -16.39 -32.32 0.60
CA CYS A 59 -17.13 -31.98 -0.62
C CYS A 59 -16.32 -31.15 -1.63
N GLY A 60 -15.09 -30.77 -1.30
CA GLY A 60 -14.20 -30.00 -2.19
C GLY A 60 -14.62 -28.54 -2.40
N THR A 61 -15.67 -28.07 -1.72
CA THR A 61 -16.16 -26.69 -1.88
C THR A 61 -15.17 -25.70 -1.26
N ILE A 62 -14.91 -24.61 -1.99
CA ILE A 62 -14.09 -23.49 -1.52
C ILE A 62 -14.88 -22.74 -0.44
N VAL A 63 -14.32 -22.68 0.76
CA VAL A 63 -14.85 -21.92 1.88
C VAL A 63 -14.16 -20.57 1.89
N LEU A 64 -14.89 -19.54 1.44
CA LEU A 64 -14.44 -18.15 1.49
C LEU A 64 -14.76 -17.55 2.87
N GLY A 65 -13.78 -16.85 3.46
CA GLY A 65 -14.01 -16.09 4.70
C GLY A 65 -13.91 -16.92 5.99
N THR A 66 -13.00 -17.89 6.07
CA THR A 66 -12.71 -18.61 7.32
C THR A 66 -12.09 -17.75 8.42
N GLU A 67 -11.90 -16.45 8.18
CA GLU A 67 -11.62 -15.46 9.23
C GLU A 67 -12.80 -15.25 10.20
N ASN A 68 -13.98 -15.82 9.91
CA ASN A 68 -15.05 -15.86 10.89
C ASN A 68 -14.85 -17.08 11.82
N PRO A 69 -14.25 -16.92 13.03
CA PRO A 69 -13.94 -18.03 13.94
C PRO A 69 -15.18 -18.83 14.39
N LEU A 70 -16.38 -18.36 14.04
CA LEU A 70 -17.66 -19.01 14.32
C LEU A 70 -18.10 -20.02 13.24
N LYS A 71 -17.52 -20.00 12.03
CA LYS A 71 -17.84 -20.97 10.97
C LYS A 71 -17.12 -22.30 11.21
N LYS A 72 -17.68 -23.11 12.10
CA LYS A 72 -17.19 -24.47 12.42
C LYS A 72 -17.59 -25.53 11.39
N TYR A 73 -18.58 -25.27 10.55
CA TYR A 73 -19.18 -26.24 9.65
C TYR A 73 -19.27 -25.71 8.21
N CYS A 74 -19.16 -26.62 7.25
CA CYS A 74 -19.36 -26.36 5.82
C CYS A 74 -20.85 -26.10 5.55
N GLU A 75 -21.16 -25.01 4.85
CA GLU A 75 -22.54 -24.63 4.52
C GLU A 75 -23.19 -25.58 3.50
N PHE A 76 -22.39 -26.35 2.75
CA PHE A 76 -22.90 -27.22 1.67
C PHE A 76 -23.08 -28.66 2.11
N CYS A 77 -22.12 -29.23 2.82
CA CYS A 77 -22.17 -30.64 3.24
C CYS A 77 -22.34 -30.82 4.75
N GLY A 78 -22.38 -29.74 5.54
CA GLY A 78 -22.51 -29.79 6.99
C GLY A 78 -21.29 -30.32 7.73
N GLN A 79 -20.21 -30.71 7.03
CA GLN A 79 -19.01 -31.25 7.64
C GLN A 79 -18.28 -30.19 8.47
N ARG A 80 -17.75 -30.58 9.63
CA ARG A 80 -16.88 -29.73 10.45
C ARG A 80 -15.58 -29.38 9.69
N LEU A 81 -15.24 -28.09 9.62
CA LEU A 81 -14.10 -27.58 8.83
C LEU A 81 -12.79 -27.49 9.63
N PHE A 82 -12.89 -27.40 10.96
CA PHE A 82 -11.76 -27.28 11.89
C PHE A 82 -12.07 -28.05 13.17
N ASP A 83 -11.07 -28.72 13.76
CA ASP A 83 -11.14 -29.22 15.13
C ASP A 83 -11.11 -28.07 16.15
#